data_AF-A0A935DNS8-F1
#
_entry.id   AF-A0A935DNS8-F1
#
_cell.length_a   1.000
_cell.length_b   1.000
_cell.length_c   1.000
_cell.angle_alpha   90.00
_cell.angle_beta   90.00
_cell.angle_gamma   90.00
#
_symmetry.space_group_name_H-M   'P 1'
#
loop_
_entity.id
_entity.type
_entity.pdbx_description
1 polymer ?
#
loop_
_entity_poly.entity_id
_entity_poly.type
_entity_poly.pdbx_seq_one_letter_code
_entity_poly.pdbx_strand_id
1 'polypeptide(L)' 'MCRRVSCGSCGKPSFAGCGMHIEQVLGDVPRAERCRCREEKAAGNEAPEGGGQSWMQRLFGK' A
#
# COMPACT_ATOMS: atom_id res chain seq x y z
N MET A 1 -6.75 19.69 0.78
CA MET A 1 -7.74 19.25 1.80
C MET A 1 -7.84 17.73 1.81
N CYS A 2 -7.87 17.16 3.00
CA CYS A 2 -8.11 15.74 3.21
C CYS A 2 -9.60 15.45 3.24
N ARG A 3 -10.07 14.46 2.46
CA ARG A 3 -11.50 14.11 2.42
C ARG A 3 -11.72 12.63 2.12
N ARG A 4 -12.91 12.16 2.49
CA ARG A 4 -13.39 10.83 2.11
C ARG A 4 -13.80 10.84 0.65
N VAL A 5 -13.45 9.79 -0.07
CA VAL A 5 -13.84 9.54 -1.46
C VAL A 5 -14.19 8.08 -1.64
N SER A 6 -15.00 7.73 -2.64
CA SER A 6 -15.26 6.34 -2.98
C SER A 6 -14.20 5.84 -3.96
N CYS A 7 -13.69 4.63 -3.75
CA CYS A 7 -12.76 4.01 -4.68
C CYS A 7 -13.48 3.64 -5.99
N GLY A 8 -12.97 4.08 -7.14
CA GLY A 8 -13.53 3.70 -8.43
C GLY A 8 -13.36 2.22 -8.79
N SER A 9 -12.40 1.51 -8.17
CA SER A 9 -12.13 0.11 -8.46
C SER A 9 -13.01 -0.86 -7.65
N CYS A 10 -13.24 -0.56 -6.36
CA CYS A 10 -13.96 -1.48 -5.47
C CYS A 10 -15.21 -0.87 -4.81
N GLY A 11 -15.51 0.41 -5.05
CA GLY A 11 -16.65 1.12 -4.48
C GLY A 11 -16.53 1.45 -2.99
N LYS A 12 -15.53 0.91 -2.28
CA LYS A 12 -15.36 1.10 -0.83
C LYS A 12 -14.91 2.52 -0.47
N PRO A 13 -15.26 3.02 0.73
CA PRO A 13 -14.78 4.28 1.25
C PRO A 13 -13.25 4.30 1.35
N SER A 14 -12.67 5.36 0.79
CA SER A 14 -11.24 5.62 0.71
C SER A 14 -10.96 7.07 1.07
N PHE A 15 -9.69 7.45 1.02
CA PHE A 15 -9.20 8.77 1.39
C PHE A 15 -8.47 9.42 0.21
N ALA A 16 -8.65 10.74 0.06
CA ALA A 16 -7.86 11.58 -0.83
C ALA A 16 -7.23 12.74 -0.04
N GLY A 17 -5.92 12.91 -0.16
CA GLY A 17 -5.15 13.95 0.54
C GLY A 17 -3.73 13.51 0.88
N CYS A 18 -3.13 14.11 1.91
CA CYS A 18 -1.74 13.90 2.31
C CYS A 18 -1.44 12.62 3.12
N GLY A 19 -2.44 11.79 3.41
CA GLY A 19 -2.29 10.54 4.18
C GLY A 19 -2.21 10.71 5.70
N MET A 20 -1.88 11.91 6.20
CA MET A 20 -1.77 12.14 7.65
C MET A 20 -3.12 12.15 8.39
N HIS A 21 -4.22 12.40 7.67
CA HIS A 21 -5.56 12.52 8.25
C HIS A 21 -6.46 11.32 7.93
N ILE A 22 -5.88 10.15 7.61
CA ILE A 22 -6.67 8.96 7.24
C ILE A 22 -7.62 8.55 8.37
N GLU A 23 -7.12 8.47 9.61
CA GLU A 23 -7.94 8.05 10.75
C GLU A 23 -9.01 9.09 11.12
N GLN A 24 -8.77 10.38 10.90
CA GLN A 24 -9.80 11.41 11.08
C GLN A 24 -10.87 11.35 9.98
N VAL A 25 -10.47 11.06 8.74
CA VAL A 25 -11.38 11.03 7.58
C VAL A 25 -12.20 9.73 7.51
N LEU A 26 -11.64 8.61 7.96
CA LEU A 26 -12.27 7.29 7.92
C LEU A 26 -12.60 6.76 9.32
N GLY A 27 -12.59 7.61 10.35
CA GLY A 27 -12.76 7.21 11.76
C GLY A 27 -14.06 6.46 12.04
N ASP A 28 -15.16 6.86 11.40
CA ASP A 28 -16.47 6.18 11.48
C ASP A 28 -16.60 4.95 10.56
N VAL A 29 -15.61 4.68 9.71
CA VAL A 29 -15.62 3.51 8.82
C VAL A 29 -14.79 2.39 9.44
N PRO A 30 -15.37 1.21 9.72
CA PRO A 30 -14.62 0.04 10.19
C PRO A 30 -13.51 -0.35 9.21
N ARG A 31 -12.36 -0.78 9.72
CA ARG A 31 -11.19 -1.13 8.88
C ARG A 31 -11.49 -2.15 7.78
N ALA A 32 -12.39 -3.10 8.04
CA ALA A 32 -12.81 -4.11 7.07
C ALA A 32 -13.57 -3.54 5.85
N GLU A 33 -14.23 -2.39 6.05
CA GLU A 33 -15.04 -1.70 5.03
C GLU A 33 -14.25 -0.62 4.30
N ARG A 34 -13.06 -0.26 4.78
CA ARG A 34 -12.16 0.69 4.10
C ARG A 34 -11.58 0.06 2.82
N CYS A 35 -11.31 0.90 1.84
CA CYS A 35 -10.64 0.49 0.60
C CYS A 35 -9.19 0.04 0.89
N ARG A 36 -8.82 -1.14 0.38
CA ARG A 36 -7.47 -1.74 0.51
C ARG A 36 -6.72 -1.86 -0.82
N CYS A 37 -7.29 -1.35 -1.92
CA CYS A 37 -6.68 -1.44 -3.26
C CYS A 37 -5.29 -0.78 -3.35
N ARG A 38 -4.97 0.15 -2.45
CA ARG A 38 -3.64 0.78 -2.38
C ARG A 38 -2.60 -0.12 -1.69
N GLU A 39 -3.02 -0.94 -0.73
CA GLU A 39 -2.16 -1.96 -0.09
C GLU A 39 -1.83 -3.07 -1.09
N GLU A 40 -2.83 -3.54 -1.86
CA GLU A 40 -2.61 -4.52 -2.93
C GLU A 40 -1.63 -4.05 -4.02
N LYS A 41 -1.63 -2.74 -4.35
CA LYS A 41 -0.66 -2.19 -5.31
C LYS A 41 0.74 -2.02 -4.73
N ALA A 42 0.87 -1.78 -3.43
CA ALA A 42 2.17 -1.70 -2.76
C ALA A 42 2.81 -3.08 -2.59
N ALA A 43 2.01 -4.11 -2.28
CA ALA A 43 2.46 -5.50 -2.19
C ALA A 43 2.93 -6.08 -3.55
N GLY A 44 2.60 -5.43 -4.67
CA GLY A 44 3.15 -5.74 -5.99
C GLY A 44 4.46 -5.02 -6.34
N ASN A 45 4.99 -4.19 -5.43
CA ASN A 45 6.24 -3.43 -5.62
C ASN A 45 7.12 -3.39 -4.36
N GLU A 46 6.97 -4.36 -3.46
CA GLU A 46 8.01 -4.72 -2.51
C GLU A 46 8.96 -5.73 -3.18
N ALA A 47 10.00 -5.19 -3.79
CA ALA A 47 11.25 -5.92 -3.93
C ALA A 47 11.68 -6.35 -2.51
N PRO A 48 12.00 -7.63 -2.28
CA PRO A 48 12.36 -8.10 -0.95
C PRO A 48 13.62 -7.38 -0.46
N GLU A 49 13.47 -6.54 0.57
CA GLU A 49 14.60 -5.99 1.31
C GLU A 49 15.23 -7.10 2.16
N GLY A 50 16.50 -7.42 1.88
CA GLY A 50 17.38 -8.05 2.86
C GLY A 50 17.98 -9.40 2.48
N GLY A 51 19.13 -9.34 1.80
CA GLY A 51 20.30 -10.16 2.17
C GLY A 51 20.39 -11.58 1.61
N GLY A 52 21.28 -11.77 0.65
CA GLY A 52 21.84 -13.09 0.35
C GLY A 52 22.34 -13.18 -1.08
N GLN A 53 23.65 -12.96 -1.26
CA GLN A 53 24.48 -13.21 -2.45
C GLN A 53 23.73 -13.31 -3.79
N SER A 54 23.91 -12.29 -4.63
CA SER A 54 23.39 -12.35 -5.99
C SER A 54 23.87 -13.63 -6.65
N TRP A 55 22.98 -14.27 -7.39
CA TRP A 55 23.33 -15.47 -8.14
C TRP A 55 24.51 -15.20 -9.11
N MET A 56 24.75 -13.93 -9.47
CA MET A 56 25.92 -13.47 -10.21
C MET A 56 27.24 -13.53 -9.42
N GLN A 57 27.26 -13.47 -8.08
CA GLN A 57 28.48 -13.70 -7.30
C GLN A 57 28.89 -15.19 -7.25
N ARG A 58 27.98 -16.13 -7.58
CA ARG A 58 28.30 -17.57 -7.66
C ARG A 58 28.85 -18.00 -9.03
N LEU A 59 28.75 -17.13 -10.04
CA LEU A 59 29.24 -17.42 -11.40
C LEU A 59 30.60 -16.78 -11.72
N PHE A 60 31.09 -15.84 -10.90
CA PHE A 60 32.32 -15.08 -11.19
C PHE A 60 33.36 -15.01 -10.05
N GLY A 61 33.16 -15.68 -8.91
CA GLY A 61 34.11 -15.68 -7.79
C GLY A 61 34.84 -17.02 -7.63
N LYS A 62 36.05 -17.11 -8.18
CA LYS A 62 37.05 -18.15 -7.83
C LYS A 62 37.89 -17.68 -6.65
#